data_AF-A0A195BHM0-F1
#
_entry.id   AF-A0A195BHM0-F1
#
_cell.length_a   1.000
_cell.length_b   1.000
_cell.length_c   1.000
_cell.angle_alpha   90.00
_cell.angle_beta   90.00
_cell.angle_gamma   90.00
#
_symmetry.space_group_name_H-M   'P 1'
#
loop_
_entity.id
_entity.type
_entity.pdbx_description
1 polymer ?
#
loop_
_entity_poly.entity_id
_entity_poly.type
_entity_poly.pdbx_seq_one_letter_code
_entity_poly.pdbx_strand_id
1 'polypeptide(L)'
;MGKTYYCDYCDRSFKDDVEARKKHLSSMQHMTNRASHYSTFKDPETILKEEYCKTPCKHYITIGDCAFGSACRFSHYTPSMIWELQQLAMKKSKVSIAQPKNGWPNSEDIIKEYFENVIDSSNTEDLNHLMWNAPSKLIDYPYLPPSLQPIMSERMMDCNFSKWG
;
A
#
# COMPACT_ATOMS: atom_id res chain seq x y z
N MET A 1 -5.91 -19.81 -24.89
CA MET A 1 -5.94 -19.90 -23.41
C MET A 1 -6.77 -18.73 -22.90
N GLY A 2 -7.83 -18.99 -22.12
CA GLY A 2 -8.73 -17.94 -21.64
C GLY A 2 -8.12 -17.15 -20.47
N LYS A 3 -8.46 -15.87 -20.36
CA LYS A 3 -8.08 -15.05 -19.19
C LYS A 3 -8.75 -15.63 -17.94
N THR A 4 -8.06 -15.61 -16.81
CA THR A 4 -8.57 -16.05 -15.51
C THR A 4 -8.59 -14.86 -14.56
N TYR A 5 -9.66 -14.72 -13.79
CA TYR A 5 -9.78 -13.73 -12.74
C TYR A 5 -9.40 -14.35 -11.39
N TYR A 6 -8.57 -13.65 -10.62
CA TYR A 6 -8.21 -14.00 -9.26
C TYR A 6 -8.80 -12.98 -8.28
N CYS A 7 -9.33 -13.45 -7.15
CA CYS A 7 -9.81 -12.59 -6.07
C CYS A 7 -8.94 -12.74 -4.82
N ASP A 8 -8.24 -11.68 -4.44
CA ASP A 8 -7.34 -11.65 -3.27
C ASP A 8 -8.07 -11.84 -1.93
N TYR A 9 -9.34 -11.46 -1.84
CA TYR A 9 -10.13 -11.62 -0.60
C TYR A 9 -10.64 -13.05 -0.42
N CYS A 10 -10.73 -13.82 -1.49
CA CYS A 10 -11.36 -15.15 -1.50
C CYS A 10 -10.38 -16.27 -1.81
N ASP A 11 -9.15 -15.94 -2.22
CA ASP A 11 -8.09 -16.84 -2.69
C ASP A 11 -8.59 -17.85 -3.74
N ARG A 12 -9.37 -17.35 -4.71
CA ARG A 12 -9.98 -18.17 -5.77
C ARG A 12 -9.69 -17.61 -7.15
N SER A 13 -9.27 -18.49 -8.06
CA SER A 13 -9.20 -18.21 -9.49
C SER A 13 -10.36 -18.87 -10.24
N PHE A 14 -10.97 -18.15 -11.17
CA PHE A 14 -12.00 -18.69 -12.06
C PHE A 14 -11.86 -18.09 -13.47
N LYS A 15 -12.61 -18.63 -14.43
CA LYS A 15 -12.61 -18.13 -15.81
C LYS A 15 -13.09 -16.69 -15.84
N ASP A 16 -12.37 -15.83 -16.54
CA ASP A 16 -12.65 -14.40 -16.53
C ASP A 16 -13.85 -14.06 -17.43
N ASP A 17 -15.03 -14.11 -16.83
CA ASP A 17 -16.31 -13.73 -17.40
C ASP A 17 -16.93 -12.57 -16.59
N VAL A 18 -17.49 -11.57 -17.27
CA VAL A 18 -17.91 -10.31 -16.64
C VAL A 18 -19.09 -10.55 -15.70
N GLU A 19 -20.08 -11.33 -16.12
CA GLU A 19 -21.21 -11.72 -15.27
C GLU A 19 -20.75 -12.58 -14.08
N ALA A 20 -19.89 -13.57 -14.32
CA ALA A 20 -19.37 -14.43 -13.25
C ALA A 20 -18.58 -13.62 -12.20
N ARG A 21 -17.74 -12.68 -12.64
CA ARG A 21 -16.98 -11.79 -11.77
C ARG A 21 -17.90 -10.91 -10.94
N LYS A 22 -18.93 -10.30 -11.56
CA LYS A 22 -19.91 -9.47 -10.85
C LYS A 22 -20.65 -10.28 -9.77
N LYS A 23 -21.12 -11.48 -10.12
CA LYS A 23 -21.80 -12.40 -9.17
C LYS A 23 -20.87 -12.79 -8.02
N HIS A 24 -19.59 -13.03 -8.30
CA HIS A 24 -18.59 -13.31 -7.26
C HIS A 24 -18.42 -12.12 -6.31
N LEU A 25 -18.24 -10.91 -6.83
CA LEU A 25 -18.04 -9.70 -6.02
C LEU A 25 -19.27 -9.35 -5.16
N SER A 26 -20.49 -9.62 -5.64
CA SER A 26 -21.73 -9.44 -4.86
C SER A 26 -22.06 -10.62 -3.95
N SER A 27 -21.27 -11.69 -3.94
CA SER A 27 -21.53 -12.87 -3.11
C SER A 27 -21.36 -12.53 -1.63
N MET A 28 -22.18 -13.14 -0.77
CA MET A 28 -22.09 -12.97 0.68
C MET A 28 -20.69 -13.30 1.21
N GLN A 29 -20.08 -14.36 0.71
CA GLN A 29 -18.73 -14.77 1.11
C GLN A 29 -17.69 -13.70 0.80
N HIS A 30 -17.71 -13.14 -0.42
CA HIS A 30 -16.79 -12.07 -0.78
C HIS A 30 -17.00 -10.84 0.09
N MET A 31 -18.26 -10.46 0.35
CA MET A 31 -18.56 -9.32 1.22
C MET A 31 -18.08 -9.53 2.66
N THR A 32 -18.30 -10.72 3.24
CA THR A 32 -17.81 -11.06 4.58
C THR A 32 -16.29 -11.09 4.62
N ASN A 33 -15.62 -11.71 3.64
CA ASN A 33 -14.17 -11.76 3.58
C ASN A 33 -13.56 -10.36 3.45
N ARG A 34 -14.13 -9.53 2.56
CA ARG A 34 -13.73 -8.15 2.37
C ARG A 34 -13.90 -7.35 3.66
N ALA A 35 -15.05 -7.46 4.33
CA ALA A 35 -15.30 -6.80 5.61
C ALA A 35 -14.31 -7.26 6.69
N SER A 36 -14.04 -8.56 6.78
CA SER A 36 -13.07 -9.13 7.71
C SER A 36 -11.66 -8.62 7.45
N HIS A 37 -11.25 -8.53 6.19
CA HIS A 37 -9.94 -7.99 5.79
C HIS A 37 -9.78 -6.55 6.31
N TYR A 38 -10.73 -5.66 6.01
CA TYR A 38 -10.64 -4.28 6.50
C TYR A 38 -10.78 -4.17 8.02
N SER A 39 -11.49 -5.09 8.68
CA SER A 39 -11.59 -5.10 10.15
C SER A 39 -10.23 -5.26 10.83
N THR A 40 -9.30 -6.02 10.25
CA THR A 40 -7.94 -6.22 10.79
C THR A 40 -7.09 -4.95 10.75
N PHE A 41 -7.32 -4.08 9.76
CA PHE A 41 -6.56 -2.84 9.56
C PHE A 41 -7.29 -1.59 10.09
N LYS A 42 -8.42 -1.75 10.78
CA LYS A 42 -9.13 -0.62 11.39
C LYS A 42 -8.25 0.06 12.44
N ASP A 43 -8.39 1.38 12.53
CA ASP A 43 -7.69 2.14 13.56
C ASP A 43 -8.19 1.78 14.96
N PRO A 44 -7.28 1.69 15.95
CA PRO A 44 -7.64 1.27 17.30
C PRO A 44 -8.63 2.22 17.96
N GLU A 45 -8.60 3.51 17.61
CA GLU A 45 -9.56 4.51 18.09
C GLU A 45 -10.97 4.26 17.55
N THR A 46 -11.09 3.90 16.26
CA THR A 46 -12.38 3.53 15.66
C THR A 46 -12.93 2.25 16.27
N ILE A 47 -12.08 1.23 16.44
CA ILE A 47 -12.46 -0.04 17.10
C ILE A 47 -12.97 0.26 18.51
N LEU A 48 -12.21 1.04 19.29
CA LEU A 48 -12.58 1.40 20.65
C LEU A 48 -13.96 2.07 20.71
N LYS A 49 -14.23 3.05 19.84
CA LYS A 49 -15.53 3.71 19.76
C LYS A 49 -16.66 2.75 19.41
N GLU A 50 -16.45 1.85 18.44
CA GLU A 50 -17.44 0.84 18.07
C GLU A 50 -17.72 -0.13 19.23
N GLU A 51 -16.69 -0.59 19.94
CA GLU A 51 -16.80 -1.57 21.01
C GLU A 51 -17.43 -1.00 22.29
N TYR A 52 -17.15 0.26 22.66
CA TYR A 52 -17.82 0.91 23.80
C TYR A 52 -19.34 1.02 23.63
N CYS A 53 -19.82 1.13 22.39
CA CYS A 53 -21.26 1.18 22.10
C CYS A 53 -21.91 -0.21 22.07
N LYS A 54 -21.13 -1.29 21.96
CA LYS A 54 -21.65 -2.66 21.87
C LYS A 54 -21.80 -3.26 23.26
N THR A 55 -22.87 -4.01 23.46
CA THR A 55 -23.03 -4.82 24.66
C THR A 55 -22.12 -6.06 24.60
N PRO A 56 -21.54 -6.50 25.72
CA PRO A 56 -20.64 -7.64 25.77
C PRO A 56 -21.35 -8.96 25.42
N CYS A 57 -20.68 -9.81 24.63
CA CYS A 57 -21.20 -11.11 24.22
C CYS A 57 -21.16 -12.10 25.39
N LYS A 58 -22.32 -12.47 25.92
CA LYS A 58 -22.41 -13.39 27.07
C LYS A 58 -21.83 -14.77 26.78
N HIS A 59 -22.05 -15.30 25.58
CA HIS A 59 -21.54 -16.63 25.19
C HIS A 59 -20.02 -16.62 25.10
N TYR A 60 -19.46 -15.64 24.39
CA TYR A 60 -18.01 -15.51 24.23
C TYR A 60 -17.29 -15.32 25.57
N ILE A 61 -17.84 -14.48 26.46
CA ILE A 61 -17.21 -14.21 27.77
C ILE A 61 -17.31 -15.42 28.70
N THR A 62 -18.40 -16.19 28.64
CA THR A 62 -18.61 -17.33 29.54
C THR A 62 -17.89 -18.58 29.06
N ILE A 63 -17.99 -18.89 27.77
CA ILE A 63 -17.56 -20.17 27.19
C ILE A 63 -16.23 -20.00 26.44
N GLY A 64 -15.90 -18.79 26.00
CA GLY A 64 -14.70 -18.49 25.21
C GLY A 64 -14.91 -18.64 23.69
N ASP A 65 -16.05 -19.19 23.28
CA ASP A 65 -16.41 -19.37 21.88
C ASP A 65 -17.76 -18.71 21.55
N CYS A 66 -17.89 -18.28 20.30
CA CYS A 66 -19.12 -17.72 19.78
C CYS A 66 -19.36 -18.27 18.38
N ALA A 67 -20.52 -18.89 18.18
CA ALA A 67 -20.92 -19.45 16.88
C ALA A 67 -20.93 -18.40 15.74
N PHE A 68 -21.08 -17.11 16.09
CA PHE A 68 -21.09 -16.01 15.12
C PHE A 68 -19.69 -15.46 14.79
N GLY A 69 -18.64 -15.88 15.50
CA GLY A 69 -17.26 -15.47 15.24
C GLY A 69 -17.08 -13.95 15.17
N SER A 70 -16.39 -13.46 14.14
CA SER A 70 -16.16 -12.03 13.88
C SER A 70 -17.40 -11.26 13.38
N ALA A 71 -18.46 -11.96 12.97
CA ALA A 71 -19.73 -11.36 12.55
C ALA A 71 -20.70 -11.16 13.73
N CYS A 72 -20.26 -11.43 14.97
CA CYS A 72 -21.08 -11.22 16.15
C CYS A 72 -21.45 -9.75 16.33
N ARG A 73 -22.72 -9.48 16.62
CA ARG A 73 -23.24 -8.13 16.88
C ARG A 73 -22.86 -7.59 18.27
N PHE A 74 -22.41 -8.48 19.16
CA PHE A 74 -21.99 -8.17 20.52
C PHE A 74 -20.46 -8.06 20.62
N SER A 75 -19.97 -7.30 21.58
CA SER A 75 -18.54 -7.12 21.80
C SER A 75 -17.89 -8.42 22.28
N HIS A 76 -16.81 -8.83 21.63
CA HIS A 76 -15.93 -9.91 22.09
C HIS A 76 -14.73 -9.38 22.90
N TYR A 77 -14.66 -8.08 23.12
CA TYR A 77 -13.58 -7.48 23.88
C TYR A 77 -13.85 -7.59 25.37
N THR A 78 -12.92 -8.20 26.08
CA THR A 78 -12.92 -8.19 27.55
C THR A 78 -12.51 -6.80 28.05
N PRO A 79 -12.85 -6.43 29.30
CA PRO A 79 -12.42 -5.14 29.87
C PRO A 79 -10.91 -4.91 29.79
N SER A 80 -10.12 -5.97 29.93
CA SER A 80 -8.65 -5.91 29.77
C SER A 80 -8.24 -5.57 28.34
N MET A 81 -8.90 -6.15 27.33
CA MET A 81 -8.61 -5.86 25.91
C MET A 81 -9.01 -4.45 25.52
N ILE A 82 -10.13 -3.94 26.04
CA ILE A 82 -10.55 -2.54 25.83
C ILE A 82 -9.52 -1.58 26.42
N TRP A 83 -9.01 -1.87 27.63
CA TRP A 83 -7.95 -1.08 28.25
C TRP A 83 -6.68 -1.06 27.39
N GLU A 84 -6.25 -2.21 26.89
CA GLU A 84 -5.08 -2.30 26.02
C GLU A 84 -5.27 -1.50 24.72
N LEU A 85 -6.43 -1.61 24.07
CA LEU A 85 -6.78 -0.80 22.90
C LEU A 85 -6.71 0.70 23.20
N GLN A 86 -7.20 1.13 24.37
CA GLN A 86 -7.14 2.53 24.79
C GLN A 86 -5.69 3.02 24.90
N GLN A 87 -4.81 2.21 25.49
CA GLN A 87 -3.39 2.53 25.59
C GLN A 87 -2.72 2.62 24.21
N LEU A 88 -3.08 1.74 23.28
CA LEU A 88 -2.59 1.78 21.90
C LEU A 88 -3.06 3.04 21.15
N ALA A 89 -4.33 3.41 21.30
CA ALA A 89 -4.87 4.64 20.71
C ALA A 89 -4.14 5.89 21.24
N MET A 90 -3.90 5.97 22.56
CA MET A 90 -3.15 7.07 23.18
C MET A 90 -1.67 7.12 22.73
N LYS A 91 -1.05 5.97 22.44
CA LYS A 91 0.32 5.93 21.90
C LYS A 91 0.35 6.43 20.45
N LYS A 92 -0.60 6.01 19.61
CA LYS A 92 -0.70 6.48 18.22
C LYS A 92 -0.88 8.00 18.13
N SER A 93 -1.73 8.59 18.97
CA SER A 93 -1.93 10.05 18.96
C SER A 93 -0.67 10.84 19.33
N LYS A 94 0.16 10.32 20.24
CA LYS A 94 1.45 10.94 20.57
C LYS A 94 2.46 10.85 19.43
N VAL A 95 2.41 9.79 18.63
CA VAL A 95 3.27 9.63 17.44
C VAL A 95 2.78 10.53 16.29
N SER A 96 1.47 10.70 16.11
CA SER A 96 0.93 11.62 15.10
C SER A 96 1.09 13.10 15.48
N ILE A 97 1.31 13.45 16.76
CA ILE A 97 1.66 14.83 17.19
C ILE A 97 3.10 15.21 16.80
N ALA A 98 3.95 14.27 16.41
CA ALA A 98 5.23 14.57 15.76
C ALA A 98 5.07 14.92 14.27
N GLN A 99 3.97 15.60 13.90
CA GLN A 99 3.92 16.30 12.63
C GLN A 99 5.03 17.35 12.63
N PRO A 100 5.79 17.52 11.53
CA PRO A 100 6.76 18.60 11.45
C PRO A 100 6.04 19.92 11.75
N LYS A 101 6.66 20.82 12.51
CA LYS A 101 6.08 22.11 12.93
C LYS A 101 5.55 22.96 11.76
N ASN A 102 5.88 22.58 10.53
CA ASN A 102 5.58 23.27 9.29
C ASN A 102 4.54 22.53 8.43
N GLY A 103 3.71 21.65 9.01
CA GLY A 103 2.68 20.91 8.28
C GLY A 103 3.24 19.96 7.21
N TRP A 104 2.35 19.22 6.53
CA TRP A 104 2.75 18.55 5.30
C TRP A 104 2.86 19.60 4.18
N PRO A 105 3.94 19.58 3.38
CA PRO A 105 4.07 20.50 2.26
C PRO A 105 2.86 20.38 1.33
N ASN A 106 2.35 21.52 0.85
CA ASN A 106 1.23 21.52 -0.10
C ASN A 106 1.64 20.68 -1.33
N SER A 107 0.73 19.81 -1.80
CA SER A 107 0.96 19.01 -3.00
C SER A 107 1.30 19.87 -4.21
N GLU A 108 0.75 21.07 -4.29
CA GLU A 108 0.99 22.02 -5.36
C GLU A 108 2.43 22.56 -5.32
N ASP A 109 2.99 22.78 -4.11
CA ASP A 109 4.35 23.27 -3.92
C ASP A 109 5.40 22.19 -4.27
N ILE A 110 5.13 20.93 -3.92
CA ILE A 110 6.00 19.79 -4.28
C ILE A 110 6.05 19.61 -5.80
N ILE A 111 4.88 19.69 -6.46
CA ILE A 111 4.79 19.58 -7.92
C ILE A 111 5.58 20.75 -8.55
N LYS A 112 5.38 21.96 -8.05
CA LYS A 112 6.05 23.15 -8.56
C LYS A 112 7.58 23.08 -8.45
N GLU A 113 8.12 22.66 -7.30
CA GLU A 113 9.56 22.45 -7.10
C GLU A 113 10.15 21.42 -8.09
N TYR A 114 9.41 20.35 -8.38
CA TYR A 114 9.88 19.30 -9.26
C TYR A 114 9.80 19.67 -10.74
N PHE A 115 8.81 20.47 -11.14
CA PHE A 115 8.56 20.80 -12.54
C PHE A 115 9.11 22.17 -12.99
N GLU A 116 9.26 23.16 -12.11
CA GLU A 116 9.85 24.47 -12.49
C GLU A 116 11.37 24.40 -12.63
N ASN A 117 12.04 23.54 -11.85
CA ASN A 117 13.47 23.25 -12.01
C ASN A 117 13.81 22.59 -13.37
N VAL A 118 12.81 22.18 -14.15
CA VAL A 118 12.97 21.58 -15.49
C VAL A 118 12.80 22.62 -16.61
N ILE A 119 12.16 23.78 -16.35
CA ILE A 119 11.75 24.71 -17.43
C ILE A 119 12.62 25.98 -17.49
N ASP A 120 13.31 26.37 -16.41
CA ASP A 120 14.30 27.46 -16.48
C ASP A 120 15.71 26.93 -16.85
N SER A 121 15.87 26.58 -18.12
CA SER A 121 17.19 26.50 -18.75
C SER A 121 17.11 27.01 -20.18
N SER A 122 16.87 28.31 -20.31
CA SER A 122 17.24 29.10 -21.48
C SER A 122 18.75 29.45 -21.48
N ASN A 123 19.60 28.53 -20.99
CA ASN A 123 21.03 28.54 -21.27
C ASN A 123 21.42 27.13 -21.73
N THR A 124 21.68 27.03 -23.02
CA THR A 124 22.56 26.02 -23.60
C THR A 124 23.86 26.04 -22.81
N GLU A 125 24.12 25.00 -22.02
CA GLU A 125 25.46 24.47 -21.71
C GLU A 125 25.31 23.32 -20.71
N ASP A 126 25.38 22.11 -21.26
CA ASP A 126 26.06 20.95 -20.70
C ASP A 126 25.85 20.65 -19.21
N LEU A 127 24.68 20.10 -18.87
CA LEU A 127 24.48 19.45 -17.58
C LEU A 127 23.90 18.05 -17.78
N ASN A 128 24.83 17.14 -18.03
CA ASN A 128 24.82 15.75 -17.60
C ASN A 128 24.56 15.66 -16.07
N HIS A 129 23.37 16.04 -15.59
CA HIS A 129 22.93 15.72 -14.22
C HIS A 129 22.20 14.37 -14.21
N LEU A 130 22.97 13.34 -14.53
CA LEU A 130 23.09 12.11 -13.74
C LEU A 130 21.81 11.59 -13.04
N MET A 131 20.80 11.19 -13.82
CA MET A 131 19.67 10.39 -13.33
C MET A 131 20.09 8.98 -12.86
N TRP A 132 21.30 8.55 -13.20
CA TRP A 132 21.91 7.31 -12.75
C TRP A 132 23.35 7.57 -12.30
N ASN A 133 23.54 7.83 -11.00
CA ASN A 133 24.88 7.84 -10.41
C ASN A 133 25.45 6.42 -10.45
N ALA A 134 26.21 6.08 -11.50
CA ALA A 134 27.03 4.88 -11.49
C ALA A 134 28.13 5.07 -10.44
N PRO A 135 28.33 4.11 -9.51
CA PRO A 135 29.38 4.25 -8.49
C PRO A 135 30.74 4.42 -9.18
N SER A 136 31.50 5.42 -8.75
CA SER A 136 32.75 5.88 -9.39
C SER A 136 33.75 4.74 -9.64
N LYS A 137 33.70 3.70 -8.80
CA LYS A 137 34.51 2.48 -8.90
C LYS A 137 34.31 1.69 -10.19
N LEU A 138 33.17 1.85 -10.88
CA LEU A 138 32.89 1.18 -12.14
C LEU A 138 33.48 1.93 -13.34
N ILE A 139 33.70 3.25 -13.22
CA ILE A 139 34.18 4.12 -14.31
C ILE A 139 35.63 3.76 -14.70
N ASP A 140 36.42 3.26 -13.74
CA ASP A 140 37.82 2.92 -13.94
C ASP A 140 38.05 1.53 -14.60
N TYR A 141 36.99 0.76 -14.86
CA TYR A 141 37.11 -0.57 -15.48
C TYR A 141 36.86 -0.51 -16.99
N PRO A 142 37.87 -0.81 -17.83
CA PRO A 142 37.76 -0.71 -19.29
C PRO A 142 36.86 -1.77 -19.93
N TYR A 143 36.41 -2.80 -19.19
CA TYR A 143 35.64 -3.93 -19.70
C TYR A 143 34.43 -4.29 -18.82
N LEU A 144 33.52 -3.34 -18.62
CA LEU A 144 32.22 -3.65 -18.00
C LEU A 144 31.31 -4.41 -18.99
N PRO A 145 30.53 -5.40 -18.54
CA PRO A 145 29.49 -6.02 -19.37
C PRO A 145 28.44 -4.98 -19.79
N PRO A 146 27.74 -5.16 -20.94
CA PRO A 146 26.84 -4.15 -21.52
C PRO A 146 25.79 -3.58 -20.55
N SER A 147 25.32 -4.39 -19.59
CA SER A 147 24.33 -4.03 -18.58
C SER A 147 24.86 -3.09 -17.47
N LEU A 148 26.18 -2.95 -17.33
CA LEU A 148 26.82 -2.12 -16.31
C LEU A 148 27.58 -0.92 -16.91
N GLN A 149 27.54 -0.77 -18.23
CA GLN A 149 28.14 0.37 -18.91
C GLN A 149 27.24 1.61 -18.74
N PRO A 150 27.83 2.80 -18.54
CA PRO A 150 27.05 4.04 -18.45
C PRO A 150 26.18 4.23 -19.69
N ILE A 151 24.93 4.63 -19.47
CA ILE A 151 24.02 5.01 -20.54
C ILE A 151 24.51 6.36 -21.08
N MET A 152 25.18 6.33 -22.22
CA MET A 152 25.53 7.53 -22.99
C MET A 152 24.48 7.76 -24.08
N SER A 153 24.10 9.02 -24.28
CA SER A 153 23.08 9.44 -25.26
C SER A 153 23.35 8.88 -26.67
N GLU A 154 24.62 8.85 -27.07
CA GLU A 154 25.07 8.32 -28.37
C GLU A 154 24.78 6.83 -28.55
N ARG A 155 24.86 6.02 -27.48
CA ARG A 155 24.64 4.57 -27.55
C ARG A 155 23.16 4.18 -27.53
N MET A 156 22.29 5.07 -27.04
CA MET A 156 20.84 4.81 -27.02
C MET A 156 20.26 4.80 -28.44
N MET A 157 20.87 5.55 -29.37
CA MET A 157 20.46 5.63 -30.78
C MET A 157 20.80 4.35 -31.57
N ASP A 158 21.78 3.55 -31.13
CA ASP A 158 22.28 2.36 -31.84
C ASP A 158 21.62 1.04 -31.39
N CYS A 159 20.58 1.10 -30.56
CA CYS A 159 19.94 -0.10 -30.00
C CYS A 159 18.99 -0.79 -31.00
N ASN A 160 19.53 -1.57 -31.94
CA ASN A 160 18.72 -2.42 -32.82
C ASN A 160 18.34 -3.74 -32.10
N PHE A 161 17.34 -3.69 -31.22
CA PHE A 161 16.78 -4.89 -30.59
C PHE A 161 15.81 -5.60 -31.55
N SER A 162 16.33 -6.29 -32.56
CA SER A 162 15.50 -6.95 -33.57
C SER A 162 14.80 -8.23 -33.08
N LYS A 163 15.03 -8.68 -31.84
CA LYS A 163 14.39 -9.89 -31.30
C LYS A 163 14.33 -9.87 -29.78
N TRP A 164 13.14 -9.68 -29.24
CA TRP A 164 12.83 -10.11 -27.88
C TRP A 164 12.30 -11.54 -28.00
N GLY A 165 12.95 -12.47 -27.30
CA GLY A 165 12.60 -13.89 -27.28
C GLY A 165 11.28 -14.15 -26.56
#